data_AF-A0A9D4R9Q7-F1
#
_entry.id   AF-A0A9D4R9Q7-F1
#
_cell.length_a   1.000
_cell.length_b   1.000
_cell.length_c   1.000
_cell.angle_alpha   90.00
_cell.angle_beta   90.00
_cell.angle_gamma   90.00
#
_symmetry.space_group_name_H-M   'P 1'
#
loop_
_entity.id
_entity.type
_entity.pdbx_description
1 polymer ?
#
loop_
_entity_poly.entity_id
_entity_poly.type
_entity_poly.pdbx_seq_one_letter_code
_entity_poly.pdbx_strand_id
1 'polypeptide(L)' 'MAKRNIGVGVQWPQQIREARKALHPLAKEAESRREKTRMVGNKLFINNELRHKYVNGNVINIRQ' A
#
# COMPACT_ATOMS: atom_id res chain seq x y z
N MET A 1 -10.58 -21.90 -27.61
CA MET A 1 -9.33 -21.15 -27.32
C MET A 1 -9.51 -20.38 -26.02
N ALA A 2 -8.79 -20.76 -24.96
CA ALA A 2 -8.81 -20.01 -23.69
C ALA A 2 -7.99 -18.72 -23.85
N LYS A 3 -8.59 -17.55 -23.60
CA LYS A 3 -7.88 -16.28 -23.58
C LYS A 3 -6.88 -16.30 -22.43
N ARG A 4 -5.58 -16.25 -22.73
CA ARG A 4 -4.54 -16.05 -21.71
C ARG A 4 -4.59 -14.58 -21.28
N ASN A 5 -4.97 -14.33 -20.04
CA ASN A 5 -4.90 -12.99 -19.45
C ASN A 5 -3.43 -12.67 -19.17
N ILE A 6 -2.77 -11.99 -20.10
CA ILE A 6 -1.40 -11.52 -19.93
C ILE A 6 -1.46 -10.26 -19.07
N GLY A 7 -1.08 -10.39 -17.79
CA GLY A 7 -0.94 -9.24 -16.90
C GLY A 7 0.35 -8.48 -17.21
N VAL A 8 0.24 -7.26 -17.74
CA VAL A 8 1.38 -6.35 -17.85
C VAL A 8 1.56 -5.66 -16.49
N GLY A 9 2.55 -6.09 -15.73
CA GLY A 9 2.89 -5.53 -14.42
C GLY A 9 4.08 -4.59 -14.49
N VAL A 10 4.03 -3.46 -13.78
CA VAL A 10 5.22 -2.64 -13.55
C VAL A 10 6.13 -3.37 -12.57
N GLN A 11 7.39 -3.59 -12.94
CA GLN A 11 8.37 -4.23 -12.08
C GLN A 11 8.86 -3.23 -11.03
N TRP A 12 8.34 -3.36 -9.80
CA TRP A 12 8.80 -2.59 -8.65
C TRP A 12 9.90 -3.35 -7.89
N PRO A 13 10.83 -2.64 -7.23
CA PRO A 13 11.74 -3.23 -6.25
C PRO A 13 10.99 -4.08 -5.23
N GLN A 14 11.57 -5.22 -4.83
CA GLN A 14 10.94 -6.19 -3.92
C GLN A 14 10.43 -5.53 -2.63
N GLN A 15 11.23 -4.63 -2.04
CA GLN A 15 10.87 -3.88 -0.83
C GLN A 15 9.60 -3.03 -1.01
N ILE A 16 9.39 -2.44 -2.20
CA ILE A 16 8.19 -1.65 -2.50
C ILE A 16 6.98 -2.58 -2.66
N ARG A 17 7.16 -3.77 -3.26
CA ARG A 17 6.08 -4.76 -3.37
C ARG A 17 5.63 -5.23 -1.99
N GLU A 18 6.58 -5.53 -1.11
CA GLU A 18 6.32 -5.95 0.27
C GLU A 18 5.64 -4.83 1.07
N ALA A 19 6.15 -3.60 0.95
CA ALA A 19 5.52 -2.44 1.55
C ALA A 19 4.07 -2.27 1.08
N ARG A 20 3.82 -2.38 -0.23
CA ARG A 20 2.47 -2.27 -0.78
C ARG A 20 1.56 -3.37 -0.27
N LYS A 21 2.03 -4.61 -0.23
CA LYS A 21 1.28 -5.76 0.29
C LYS A 21 0.93 -5.58 1.76
N ALA A 22 1.85 -5.07 2.57
CA ALA A 22 1.64 -4.84 4.00
C ALA A 22 0.72 -3.65 4.30
N LEU A 23 0.81 -2.58 3.51
CA LEU A 23 0.00 -1.36 3.70
C LEU A 23 -1.39 -1.44 3.06
N HIS A 24 -1.60 -2.32 2.07
CA HIS A 24 -2.88 -2.43 1.36
C HIS A 24 -4.08 -2.77 2.26
N PRO A 25 -4.01 -3.72 3.21
CA PRO A 25 -5.11 -3.98 4.15
C PRO A 25 -5.51 -2.73 4.95
N LEU A 26 -4.53 -1.97 5.43
CA LEU A 26 -4.76 -0.73 6.20
C LEU A 26 -5.41 0.36 5.33
N ALA A 27 -4.98 0.45 4.07
CA ALA A 27 -5.62 1.35 3.11
C ALA A 27 -7.08 0.95 2.86
N LYS A 28 -7.37 -0.34 2.69
CA LYS A 28 -8.74 -0.84 2.51
C LYS A 28 -9.63 -0.60 3.72
N GLU A 29 -9.10 -0.75 4.91
CA GLU A 29 -9.82 -0.44 6.14
C GLU A 29 -10.19 1.04 6.23
N ALA A 30 -9.25 1.94 5.94
CA ALA A 30 -9.49 3.39 5.90
C ALA A 30 -10.47 3.80 4.79
N GLU A 31 -10.36 3.21 3.60
CA GLU A 31 -11.34 3.40 2.50
C GLU A 31 -12.76 3.00 2.93
N SER A 32 -12.89 1.91 3.69
CA SER A 32 -14.21 1.46 4.20
C SER A 32 -14.85 2.48 5.17
N ARG A 33 -14.02 3.29 5.83
CA ARG A 33 -14.44 4.43 6.67
C ARG A 33 -14.66 5.72 5.89
N ARG A 34 -14.63 5.67 4.54
CA ARG A 34 -14.71 6.82 3.63
C ARG A 34 -13.53 7.80 3.75
N GLU A 35 -12.38 7.33 4.24
CA GLU A 35 -11.15 8.12 4.29
C GLU A 35 -10.40 8.05 2.96
N LYS A 36 -9.72 9.14 2.59
CA LYS A 36 -8.91 9.18 1.37
C LYS A 36 -7.54 8.57 1.63
N THR A 37 -7.24 7.44 1.02
CA THR A 37 -5.94 6.77 1.16
C THR A 37 -5.03 7.08 -0.01
N ARG A 38 -3.73 7.24 0.26
CA ARG A 38 -2.71 7.41 -0.76
C ARG A 38 -1.45 6.66 -0.36
N MET A 39 -1.00 5.76 -1.23
CA MET A 39 0.24 5.01 -1.02
C MET A 39 1.35 5.60 -1.89
N VAL A 40 2.46 5.99 -1.26
CA VAL A 40 3.64 6.53 -1.97
C VAL A 40 4.87 5.78 -1.48
N GLY A 41 5.45 4.95 -2.35
CA GLY A 41 6.57 4.08 -1.99
C GLY A 41 6.22 3.16 -0.82
N ASN A 42 6.89 3.35 0.31
CA ASN A 42 6.69 2.62 1.56
C ASN A 42 5.85 3.36 2.61
N LYS A 43 5.11 4.40 2.21
CA LYS A 43 4.29 5.22 3.10
C LYS A 43 2.82 5.11 2.73
N LEU A 44 1.96 5.10 3.74
CA LEU A 44 0.51 5.19 3.62
C LEU A 44 0.04 6.48 4.27
N PHE A 45 -0.58 7.32 3.45
CA PHE A 45 -1.25 8.53 3.85
C PHE A 45 -2.76 8.27 3.92
N ILE A 46 -3.41 8.78 4.95
CA ILE A 46 -4.87 8.72 5.14
C ILE A 46 -5.33 10.15 5.39
N ASN A 47 -6.30 10.63 4.63
CA ASN A 47 -6.75 12.03 4.62
C ASN A 47 -5.59 13.02 4.46
N ASN A 48 -4.61 12.66 3.60
CA ASN A 48 -3.39 13.42 3.33
C ASN A 48 -2.37 13.47 4.49
N GLU A 49 -2.61 12.77 5.59
CA GLU A 49 -1.68 12.64 6.73
C GLU A 49 -0.91 11.33 6.69
N LEU A 50 0.38 11.35 7.01
CA LEU A 50 1.17 10.13 7.10
C LEU A 50 0.76 9.33 8.34
N ARG A 51 0.08 8.20 8.14
CA ARG A 51 -0.38 7.33 9.24
C ARG A 51 0.48 6.10 9.42
N HIS A 52 0.95 5.50 8.32
CA HIS A 52 1.76 4.28 8.40
C HIS A 52 2.97 4.33 7.47
N LYS A 53 4.06 3.69 7.88
CA LYS A 53 5.27 3.54 7.08
C LYS A 53 5.81 2.12 7.21
N TYR A 54 6.22 1.55 6.10
CA TYR A 54 6.86 0.26 6.05
C TYR A 54 8.40 0.41 6.11
N VAL A 55 9.02 -0.23 7.09
CA VAL A 55 10.47 -0.21 7.32
C VAL A 55 10.92 -1.61 7.72
N ASN A 56 11.91 -2.17 7.02
CA ASN A 56 12.57 -3.43 7.35
C ASN A 56 11.62 -4.58 7.70
N GLY A 57 10.62 -4.86 6.86
CA GLY A 57 9.67 -5.95 7.12
C GLY A 57 8.43 -5.53 7.92
N ASN A 58 8.46 -4.39 8.61
CA ASN A 58 7.45 -4.03 9.60
C ASN A 58 6.67 -2.77 9.21
N VAL A 59 5.38 -2.73 9.56
CA VAL A 59 4.55 -1.54 9.45
C VAL A 59 4.59 -0.77 10.76
N ILE A 60 5.09 0.46 10.72
CA ILE A 60 5.15 1.40 11.83
C ILE A 60 3.95 2.33 11.72
N ASN A 61 3.19 2.46 12.80
CA ASN A 61 2.17 3.49 12.94
C ASN A 61 2.84 4.80 13.40
N ILE A 62 2.61 5.88 12.65
CA ILE A 62 3.29 7.17 12.84
C ILE A 62 2.45 8.14 13.67
N ARG A 63 1.24 7.76 14.15
CA ARG A 63 0.36 8.59 15.00
C ARG A 63 1.15 9.56 15.88
N GLN A 64 1.17 10.82 15.45
CA GLN A 64 1.56 11.97 16.25
C GLN A 64 0.38 12.36 17.14
#